data_AF-A0A2E1ZYF5-F1
#
_entry.id   AF-A0A2E1ZYF5-F1
#
_cell.length_a   1.000
_cell.length_b   1.000
_cell.length_c   1.000
_cell.angle_alpha   90.00
_cell.angle_beta   90.00
_cell.angle_gamma   90.00
#
_symmetry.space_group_name_H-M   'P 1'
#
loop_
_entity.id
_entity.type
_entity.pdbx_description
1 polymer ?
#
loop_
_entity_poly.entity_id
_entity_poly.type
_entity_poly.pdbx_seq_one_letter_code
_entity_poly.pdbx_strand_id
1 'polypeptide(L)'
;MLIEFRTYKIKDDQIDNWINWFENKSMPLMKQLNMHIVDYQFDGTDFIWIRLFQDAEEQKNQYQAFFESKQWIHELKDEAYGMIDSIKVRLFQLDNAEGLMNVESISGKFLEEFIPPGRKV
;
A
#
# COMPACT_ATOMS: atom_id res chain seq x y z
N MET A 1 -8.15 -13.58 5.72
CA MET A 1 -7.48 -12.75 4.70
C MET A 1 -7.74 -11.29 4.98
N LEU A 2 -6.77 -10.44 4.71
CA LEU A 2 -6.88 -8.99 4.81
C LEU A 2 -6.67 -8.36 3.44
N ILE A 3 -7.43 -7.29 3.15
CA ILE A 3 -7.21 -6.42 2.00
C ILE A 3 -7.00 -5.00 2.49
N GLU A 4 -5.98 -4.35 1.95
CA GLU A 4 -5.62 -2.98 2.30
C GLU A 4 -5.69 -2.09 1.06
N PHE A 5 -6.55 -1.08 1.13
CA PHE A 5 -6.60 0.01 0.17
C PHE A 5 -5.82 1.19 0.71
N ARG A 6 -4.93 1.72 -0.12
CA ARG A 6 -4.10 2.87 0.21
C ARG A 6 -4.35 3.94 -0.83
N THR A 7 -4.68 5.14 -0.38
CA THR A 7 -4.89 6.31 -1.23
C THR A 7 -3.92 7.39 -0.82
N TYR A 8 -3.01 7.76 -1.71
CA TYR A 8 -2.04 8.81 -1.48
C TYR A 8 -2.42 10.01 -2.34
N LYS A 9 -2.66 11.15 -1.71
CA LYS A 9 -2.79 12.42 -2.42
C LYS A 9 -1.41 12.85 -2.87
N ILE A 10 -1.11 12.73 -4.15
CA ILE A 10 0.17 13.16 -4.73
C ILE A 10 0.05 14.64 -5.10
N LYS A 11 1.14 15.39 -4.92
CA LYS A 11 1.21 16.78 -5.38
C LYS A 11 1.04 16.83 -6.90
N ASP A 12 0.26 17.79 -7.39
CA ASP A 12 -0.10 17.87 -8.81
C ASP A 12 1.13 17.91 -9.74
N ASP A 13 2.21 18.57 -9.34
CA ASP A 13 3.47 18.67 -10.10
C ASP A 13 4.41 17.46 -9.93
N GLN A 14 4.03 16.47 -9.12
CA GLN A 14 4.85 15.32 -8.76
C GLN A 14 4.29 13.99 -9.27
N ILE A 15 3.19 13.98 -10.03
CA ILE A 15 2.56 12.73 -10.52
C ILE A 15 3.54 11.88 -11.33
N ASP A 16 4.22 12.48 -12.32
CA ASP A 16 5.17 11.74 -13.17
C ASP A 16 6.39 11.26 -12.37
N ASN A 17 6.88 12.10 -11.44
CA ASN A 17 7.97 11.73 -10.54
C ASN A 17 7.58 10.58 -9.62
N TRP A 18 6.34 10.60 -9.11
CA TRP A 18 5.78 9.56 -8.27
C TRP A 18 5.68 8.25 -9.03
N ILE A 19 5.14 8.23 -10.25
CA ILE A 19 5.04 7.03 -11.09
C ILE A 19 6.43 6.43 -11.30
N ASN A 20 7.37 7.25 -11.79
CA ASN A 20 8.73 6.81 -12.04
C ASN A 20 9.42 6.28 -10.77
N TRP A 21 9.25 6.96 -9.64
CA TRP A 21 9.79 6.53 -8.34
C TRP A 21 9.14 5.23 -7.85
N PHE A 22 7.83 5.13 -7.95
CA PHE A 22 7.06 4.00 -7.47
C PHE A 22 7.43 2.74 -8.26
N GLU A 23 7.44 2.83 -9.59
CA GLU A 23 7.72 1.69 -10.47
C GLU A 23 9.18 1.26 -10.45
N ASN A 24 10.12 2.22 -10.40
CA ASN A 24 11.55 1.91 -10.53
C ASN A 24 12.28 1.75 -9.19
N LYS A 25 11.70 2.20 -8.07
CA LYS A 25 12.34 2.11 -6.75
C LYS A 25 11.49 1.39 -5.71
N SER A 26 10.27 1.85 -5.47
CA SER A 26 9.43 1.32 -4.39
C SER A 26 8.95 -0.10 -4.70
N MET A 27 8.37 -0.32 -5.88
CA MET A 27 7.83 -1.59 -6.33
C MET A 27 8.88 -2.72 -6.37
N PRO A 28 10.13 -2.49 -6.86
CA PRO A 28 11.19 -3.49 -6.77
C PRO A 28 11.50 -3.93 -5.34
N LEU A 29 11.62 -2.98 -4.39
CA LEU A 29 11.84 -3.33 -2.97
C LEU A 29 10.66 -4.14 -2.41
N MET A 30 9.43 -3.73 -2.69
CA MET A 30 8.24 -4.46 -2.24
C MET A 30 8.21 -5.89 -2.81
N LYS A 31 8.57 -6.09 -4.08
CA LYS A 31 8.69 -7.42 -4.70
C LYS A 31 9.79 -8.25 -4.04
N GLN A 32 10.94 -7.67 -3.74
CA GLN A 32 12.04 -8.36 -3.03
C GLN A 32 11.64 -8.81 -1.62
N LEU A 33 10.75 -8.06 -0.97
CA LEU A 33 10.20 -8.37 0.35
C LEU A 33 8.94 -9.24 0.31
N ASN A 34 8.62 -9.83 -0.84
CA ASN A 34 7.45 -10.68 -1.07
C ASN A 34 6.12 -10.00 -0.70
N MET A 35 6.02 -8.68 -0.85
CA MET A 35 4.77 -7.97 -0.61
C MET A 35 3.78 -8.20 -1.76
N HIS A 36 2.57 -8.62 -1.43
CA HIS A 36 1.52 -8.87 -2.41
C HIS A 36 0.75 -7.59 -2.75
N ILE A 37 1.01 -7.07 -3.95
CA ILE A 37 0.33 -5.91 -4.52
C ILE A 37 -0.58 -6.42 -5.64
N VAL A 38 -1.85 -6.06 -5.57
CA VAL A 38 -2.86 -6.50 -6.55
C VAL A 38 -2.82 -5.60 -7.77
N ASP A 39 -2.96 -4.29 -7.55
CA ASP A 39 -2.99 -3.29 -8.61
C ASP A 39 -2.78 -1.88 -8.02
N TYR A 40 -2.56 -0.90 -8.90
CA TYR A 40 -2.57 0.52 -8.58
C TYR A 40 -3.10 1.37 -9.74
N GLN A 41 -3.72 2.51 -9.41
CA GLN A 41 -4.27 3.44 -10.39
C GLN A 41 -4.30 4.86 -9.84
N PHE A 42 -4.28 5.85 -10.74
CA PHE A 42 -4.58 7.24 -10.43
C PHE A 42 -6.06 7.59 -10.68
N ASP A 43 -6.65 8.36 -9.77
CA ASP A 43 -7.88 9.13 -9.97
C ASP A 43 -7.60 10.61 -9.68
N GLY A 44 -7.40 11.40 -10.74
CA GLY A 44 -6.83 12.73 -10.64
C GLY A 44 -5.43 12.67 -10.02
N THR A 45 -5.28 13.22 -8.82
CA THR A 45 -4.00 13.18 -8.07
C THR A 45 -3.99 12.20 -6.90
N ASP A 46 -5.05 11.40 -6.78
CA ASP A 46 -5.14 10.33 -5.81
C ASP A 46 -4.53 9.06 -6.41
N PHE A 47 -3.37 8.65 -5.89
CA PHE A 47 -2.74 7.37 -6.19
C PHE A 47 -3.31 6.28 -5.29
N ILE A 48 -4.07 5.36 -5.87
CA ILE A 48 -4.75 4.28 -5.17
C ILE A 48 -4.02 2.98 -5.45
N TRP A 49 -3.71 2.21 -4.41
CA TRP A 49 -3.11 0.88 -4.58
C TRP A 49 -3.62 -0.11 -3.55
N ILE A 50 -3.59 -1.39 -3.94
CA ILE A 50 -4.28 -2.46 -3.24
C ILE A 50 -3.28 -3.54 -2.84
N ARG A 51 -3.36 -3.98 -1.59
CA ARG A 51 -2.54 -5.08 -1.06
C ARG A 51 -3.40 -6.19 -0.47
N LEU A 52 -2.89 -7.41 -0.52
CA LEU A 52 -3.49 -8.58 0.12
C LEU A 52 -2.54 -9.17 1.15
N PHE A 53 -3.13 -9.75 2.19
CA PHE A 53 -2.42 -10.52 3.20
C PHE A 53 -3.27 -11.74 3.57
N GLN A 54 -2.63 -12.88 3.75
CA GLN A 54 -3.26 -14.10 4.26
C GLN A 54 -3.89 -13.86 5.63
N ASP A 55 -3.16 -13.18 6.53
CA ASP A 55 -3.59 -12.87 7.89
C ASP A 55 -2.86 -11.64 8.46
N ALA A 56 -3.15 -11.32 9.72
CA ALA A 56 -2.58 -10.19 10.43
C ALA A 56 -1.09 -10.37 10.78
N GLU A 57 -0.61 -11.61 10.91
CA GLU A 57 0.80 -11.89 11.19
C GLU A 57 1.64 -11.60 9.96
N GLU A 58 1.21 -12.07 8.78
CA GLU A 58 1.86 -11.73 7.52
C GLU A 58 1.85 -10.22 7.29
N GLN A 59 0.72 -9.54 7.51
CA GLN A 59 0.63 -8.08 7.39
C GLN A 59 1.69 -7.39 8.26
N LYS A 60 1.78 -7.77 9.53
CA LYS A 60 2.77 -7.23 10.47
C LYS A 60 4.20 -7.46 9.98
N ASN A 61 4.51 -8.69 9.55
CA ASN A 61 5.85 -9.07 9.09
C ASN A 61 6.25 -8.28 7.83
N GLN A 62 5.35 -8.15 6.84
CA GLN A 62 5.62 -7.36 5.64
C GLN A 62 5.81 -5.88 5.95
N TYR A 63 5.01 -5.31 6.86
CA TYR A 63 5.17 -3.93 7.30
C TYR A 63 6.52 -3.69 7.96
N GLN A 64 6.89 -4.58 8.88
CA GLN A 64 8.17 -4.51 9.57
C GLN A 64 9.32 -4.61 8.56
N ALA A 65 9.30 -5.62 7.69
CA ALA A 65 10.34 -5.83 6.69
C ALA A 65 10.53 -4.61 5.78
N PHE A 66 9.44 -3.97 5.33
CA PHE A 66 9.51 -2.79 4.47
C PHE A 66 10.01 -1.57 5.23
N PHE A 67 9.36 -1.19 6.33
CA PHE A 67 9.65 0.06 7.03
C PHE A 67 10.95 0.03 7.83
N GLU A 68 11.44 -1.15 8.21
CA GLU A 68 12.75 -1.32 8.87
C GLU A 68 13.88 -1.58 7.88
N SER A 69 13.59 -1.73 6.58
CA SER A 69 14.64 -1.91 5.58
C SER A 69 15.53 -0.68 5.48
N LYS A 70 16.85 -0.92 5.33
CA LYS A 70 17.83 0.16 5.13
C LYS A 70 17.50 1.00 3.90
N GLN A 71 17.10 0.35 2.81
CA GLN A 71 16.74 1.01 1.56
C GLN A 71 15.55 1.95 1.75
N TRP A 72 14.50 1.51 2.47
CA TRP A 72 13.41 2.41 2.82
C TRP A 72 13.90 3.60 3.64
N ILE A 73 14.57 3.33 4.77
CA ILE A 73 14.94 4.36 5.76
C ILE A 73 15.87 5.42 5.18
N HIS A 74 16.85 5.00 4.37
CA HIS A 74 17.95 5.87 3.95
C HIS A 74 17.81 6.42 2.53
N GLU A 75 17.00 5.78 1.66
CA GLU A 75 16.96 6.15 0.25
C GLU A 75 15.56 6.56 -0.21
N LEU A 76 14.52 5.81 0.19
CA LEU A 76 13.20 5.93 -0.43
C LEU A 76 12.22 6.81 0.35
N LYS A 77 12.29 6.78 1.68
CA LYS A 77 11.29 7.38 2.56
C LYS A 77 11.12 8.89 2.33
N ASP A 78 12.22 9.64 2.26
CA ASP A 78 12.16 11.10 2.15
C ASP A 78 11.69 11.54 0.75
N GLU A 79 12.10 10.81 -0.30
CA GLU A 79 11.60 11.01 -1.66
C GLU A 79 10.07 10.79 -1.71
N ALA A 80 9.60 9.68 -1.13
CA ALA A 80 8.18 9.35 -1.08
C ALA A 80 7.37 10.47 -0.42
N TYR A 81 7.72 10.83 0.81
CA TYR A 81 6.98 11.85 1.56
C TYR A 81 7.14 13.25 0.98
N GLY A 82 8.21 13.52 0.22
CA GLY A 82 8.36 14.78 -0.52
C GLY A 82 7.29 14.99 -1.59
N MET A 83 6.73 13.92 -2.15
CA MET A 83 5.74 13.96 -3.23
C MET A 83 4.28 13.82 -2.78
N ILE A 84 4.04 13.44 -1.51
CA ILE A 84 2.70 13.12 -0.99
C ILE A 84 2.20 14.25 -0.07
N ASP A 85 0.95 14.68 -0.27
CA ASP A 85 0.25 15.62 0.62
C ASP A 85 -0.49 14.89 1.76
N SER A 86 -1.13 13.77 1.47
CA SER A 86 -1.82 12.98 2.48
C SER A 86 -1.91 11.51 2.11
N ILE A 87 -2.09 10.65 3.12
CA ILE A 87 -2.24 9.20 2.91
C ILE A 87 -3.40 8.73 3.77
N LYS A 88 -4.33 8.04 3.13
CA LYS A 88 -5.42 7.29 3.75
C LYS A 88 -5.17 5.81 3.55
N VAL A 89 -5.35 5.03 4.61
CA VAL A 89 -5.30 3.57 4.53
C VAL A 89 -6.61 3.00 5.08
N ARG A 90 -7.16 2.00 4.40
CA ARG A 90 -8.37 1.28 4.80
C ARG A 90 -8.08 -0.21 4.75
N LEU A 91 -8.31 -0.87 5.88
CA LEU A 91 -8.08 -2.29 6.05
C LEU A 91 -9.42 -3.00 6.19
N PHE A 92 -9.58 -4.11 5.49
CA PHE A 92 -10.75 -4.96 5.60
C PHE A 92 -10.32 -6.39 5.90
N GLN A 93 -11.01 -7.01 6.85
CA GLN A 93 -10.92 -8.44 7.08
C GLN A 93 -11.98 -9.14 6.22
N LEU A 94 -11.56 -10.16 5.48
CA LEU A 94 -12.44 -10.99 4.67
C LEU A 94 -12.66 -12.31 5.41
N ASP A 95 -13.90 -12.52 5.89
CA ASP A 95 -14.26 -13.67 6.73
C ASP A 95 -14.64 -14.94 5.94
N ASN A 96 -14.99 -14.81 4.65
CA ASN A 96 -15.49 -15.91 3.80
C ASN A 96 -14.61 -16.17 2.56
N ALA A 97 -13.30 -16.03 2.66
CA ALA A 97 -12.38 -16.31 1.54
C ALA A 97 -12.07 -17.82 1.43
N GLU A 98 -13.08 -18.64 1.10
CA GLU A 98 -12.89 -20.05 0.73
C GLU A 98 -13.18 -20.27 -0.76
N GLY A 99 -12.25 -20.91 -1.47
CA GLY A 99 -12.31 -21.13 -2.92
C GLY A 99 -11.61 -20.03 -3.73
N LEU A 100 -11.16 -20.37 -4.95
CA LEU A 100 -10.55 -19.45 -5.92
C LEU A 100 -11.42 -18.19 -6.05
N MET A 101 -11.00 -17.10 -5.42
CA MET A 101 -11.75 -15.84 -5.42
C MET A 101 -11.86 -15.33 -6.86
N ASN A 102 -13.09 -15.20 -7.36
CA ASN A 102 -13.37 -14.43 -8.57
C ASN A 102 -13.46 -12.94 -8.18
N VAL A 103 -12.59 -12.12 -8.77
CA VAL A 103 -12.51 -10.66 -8.54
C VAL A 103 -13.82 -9.96 -8.89
N GLU A 104 -14.65 -10.55 -9.76
CA GLU A 104 -15.90 -9.96 -10.24
C GLU A 104 -17.07 -10.05 -9.23
N SER A 105 -16.95 -10.79 -8.12
CA SER A 105 -18.06 -11.06 -7.19
C SER A 105 -17.87 -10.54 -5.77
N ILE A 106 -16.96 -9.58 -5.55
CA ILE A 106 -16.60 -9.11 -4.20
C ILE A 106 -17.53 -7.95 -3.76
N SER A 107 -18.12 -8.04 -2.56
CA SER A 107 -18.76 -6.92 -1.86
C SER A 107 -18.18 -6.75 -0.45
N GLY A 108 -17.92 -5.52 -0.01
CA GLY A 108 -17.32 -5.21 1.29
C GLY A 108 -18.01 -4.04 2.01
N LYS A 109 -17.84 -3.96 3.33
CA LYS A 109 -18.35 -2.89 4.20
C LYS A 109 -17.17 -2.17 4.87
N PHE A 110 -17.24 -0.84 4.94
CA PHE A 110 -16.26 0.02 5.61
C PHE A 110 -16.27 -0.19 7.14
N LEU A 111 -15.09 -0.43 7.73
CA LEU A 111 -14.91 -0.73 9.16
C LEU A 111 -14.01 0.27 9.92
N GLU A 112 -13.79 1.49 9.38
CA GLU A 112 -12.97 2.61 9.92
C GLU A 112 -11.58 2.83 9.26
N GLU A 113 -10.97 3.98 9.55
CA GLU A 113 -9.67 4.41 9.03
C GLU A 113 -8.53 3.70 9.76
N PHE A 114 -7.71 2.93 9.02
CA PHE A 114 -6.58 2.20 9.57
C PHE A 114 -5.31 3.07 9.47
N ILE A 115 -4.61 3.28 10.58
CA ILE A 115 -3.29 3.91 10.58
C ILE A 115 -2.25 2.80 10.77
N PRO A 116 -1.36 2.54 9.79
CA PRO A 116 -0.37 1.48 9.90
C PRO A 116 0.56 1.64 11.11
N PRO A 117 0.90 0.55 11.83
CA PRO A 117 1.90 0.59 12.90
C PRO A 117 3.24 1.14 12.41
N GLY A 118 3.88 2.00 13.22
CA GLY A 118 5.20 2.57 12.92
C GLY A 118 5.19 3.87 12.10
N ARG A 119 4.02 4.33 11.63
CA ARG A 119 3.89 5.62 10.97
C ARG A 119 3.89 6.76 12.00
N LYS A 120 4.98 7.52 12.08
CA LYS A 120 4.99 8.81 12.80
C LYS A 120 4.22 9.83 11.96
N VAL A 121 3.23 10.49 12.57
CA VAL A 121 2.54 11.67 12.03
C VAL A 121 3.50 12.84 11.98
#